data_AF-A0A369RVT4-F1
#
_entry.id   AF-A0A369RVT4-F1
#
_cell.length_a   1.000
_cell.length_b   1.000
_cell.length_c   1.000
_cell.angle_alpha   90.00
_cell.angle_beta   90.00
_cell.angle_gamma   90.00
#
_symmetry.space_group_name_H-M   'P 1'
#
loop_
_entity.id
_entity.type
_entity.pdbx_description
1 polymer ?
#
loop_
_entity_poly.entity_id
_entity_poly.type
_entity_poly.pdbx_seq_one_letter_code
_entity_poly.pdbx_strand_id
1 'polypeptide(L)'
;MNVENFALACRFLPSTYVEQGKQSRKSHENYIKILLEHKKLPVKGWDRSTIEMLLNEISTMDSNNFLGNAGIGEREGRIASPIVVQRHYGLAHGIGRSGDIAAVQPKAAGSSLMMKLTNAMVLDAIRIAGVRSASSCIVVPMATGMSMVLTFLTIKQMRPEAKYIIWPRVDQKSCFKAIFTAGFEPIVIENILVEDELRTDVQMIEKHLKGIPPEQILCIYTTTSCFTPRAPDSLEAIGKLCKEFEIPHIVNNAYGLQSSKCTHLIEQAARSGRLDAFIQSTDKNFMVPVGGAVIAGFDDSFISKISQTYPGRASAAPVMDLFVTLLSMGVEGFKDSLIERKGMYRYLQKRLQQVASAHGERLLVTPNNAISIGITLSSMPTKHATELGSMLFTRNISGARAIAPGVTKQIGSVTFENYGSHYNNYPYAYLTAAAAIGLKKDDVNTFARRLDRVFRKLIKRNMKRRSIEKIVTEKLSELDIKWSDFSSQEDDGLEGGQNQTHLTSAKNSAENLLTASKSNENLNANDSNSDIGVTDIGIEKGTDSSEGGVVIENSKNFSQTNVTNQADNPTAAFITSDNGNPVDNTLKINIINDETIEPVSTPNDIHIDS
;
A
#
# COMPACT_ATOMS: atom_id res chain seq x y z
N MET A 1 -32.21 25.92 -13.68
CA MET A 1 -33.19 26.67 -14.50
C MET A 1 -34.19 25.66 -15.06
N ASN A 2 -35.46 25.75 -14.68
CA ASN A 2 -36.53 24.90 -15.23
C ASN A 2 -37.23 25.60 -16.42
N VAL A 3 -38.27 24.96 -17.00
CA VAL A 3 -39.01 25.49 -18.16
C VAL A 3 -39.59 26.88 -17.88
N GLU A 4 -40.16 27.10 -16.69
CA GLU A 4 -40.72 28.38 -16.28
C GLU A 4 -39.64 29.46 -16.15
N ASN A 5 -38.48 29.13 -15.58
CA ASN A 5 -37.37 30.06 -15.46
C ASN A 5 -36.86 30.52 -16.84
N PHE A 6 -36.79 29.62 -17.82
CA PHE A 6 -36.43 30.00 -19.20
C PHE A 6 -37.52 30.87 -19.85
N ALA A 7 -38.79 30.59 -19.62
CA ALA A 7 -39.88 31.45 -20.11
C ALA A 7 -39.81 32.86 -19.50
N LEU A 8 -39.46 32.98 -18.22
CA LEU A 8 -39.23 34.28 -17.56
C LEU A 8 -37.99 34.99 -18.09
N ALA A 9 -36.91 34.26 -18.41
CA ALA A 9 -35.68 34.84 -18.97
C ALA A 9 -35.92 35.53 -20.33
N CYS A 10 -36.88 35.06 -21.14
CA CYS A 10 -37.27 35.71 -22.39
C CYS A 10 -37.85 37.13 -22.20
N ARG A 11 -38.20 37.54 -20.96
CA ARG A 11 -38.58 38.94 -20.67
C ARG A 11 -37.38 39.89 -20.64
N PHE A 12 -36.17 39.35 -20.47
CA PHE A 12 -34.93 40.12 -20.35
C PHE A 12 -34.00 39.94 -21.55
N LEU A 13 -34.12 38.84 -22.29
CA LEU A 13 -33.23 38.47 -23.38
C LEU A 13 -34.05 38.07 -24.63
N PRO A 14 -33.51 38.28 -25.85
CA PRO A 14 -34.12 37.75 -27.06
C PRO A 14 -34.36 36.23 -26.95
N SER A 15 -35.54 35.78 -27.35
CA SER A 15 -35.98 34.38 -27.20
C SER A 15 -35.06 33.38 -27.89
N THR A 16 -34.45 33.76 -29.02
CA THR A 16 -33.49 32.93 -29.76
C THR A 16 -32.26 32.58 -28.93
N TYR A 17 -31.71 33.53 -28.18
CA TYR A 17 -30.55 33.30 -27.31
C TYR A 17 -30.91 32.47 -26.07
N VAL A 18 -32.10 32.69 -25.51
CA VAL A 18 -32.60 31.88 -24.38
C VAL A 18 -32.81 30.43 -24.80
N GLU A 19 -33.39 30.19 -25.97
CA GLU A 19 -33.60 28.83 -26.48
C GLU A 19 -32.28 28.11 -26.78
N GLN A 20 -31.28 28.82 -27.32
CA GLN A 20 -29.93 28.27 -27.48
C GLN A 20 -29.31 27.86 -26.14
N GLY A 21 -29.42 28.71 -25.11
CA GLY A 21 -28.95 28.39 -23.76
C GLY A 21 -29.67 27.19 -23.14
N LYS A 22 -30.99 27.12 -23.31
CA LYS A 22 -31.82 25.98 -22.89
C LYS A 22 -31.43 24.69 -23.62
N GLN A 23 -31.18 24.74 -24.92
CA GLN A 23 -30.73 23.59 -25.71
C GLN A 23 -29.36 23.09 -25.24
N SER A 24 -28.44 24.00 -24.92
CA SER A 24 -27.14 23.66 -24.33
C SER A 24 -27.31 22.94 -22.98
N ARG A 25 -28.10 23.50 -22.05
CA ARG A 25 -28.40 22.84 -20.76
C ARG A 25 -29.02 21.45 -20.94
N LYS A 26 -29.98 21.32 -21.87
CA LYS A 26 -30.65 20.04 -22.16
C LYS A 26 -29.65 18.94 -22.58
N SER A 27 -28.53 19.32 -23.18
CA SER A 27 -27.48 18.36 -23.55
C SER A 27 -26.81 17.75 -22.31
N HIS A 28 -26.53 18.55 -21.27
CA HIS A 28 -26.05 18.06 -19.99
C HIS A 28 -27.09 17.21 -19.26
N GLU A 29 -28.36 17.65 -19.26
CA GLU A 29 -29.48 16.88 -18.67
C GLU A 29 -29.64 15.51 -19.33
N ASN A 30 -29.42 15.41 -20.64
CA ASN A 30 -29.49 14.14 -21.35
C ASN A 30 -28.40 13.15 -20.89
N TYR A 31 -27.18 13.62 -20.63
CA TYR A 31 -26.13 12.78 -20.04
C TYR A 31 -26.55 12.24 -18.66
N ILE A 32 -27.07 13.10 -17.79
CA ILE A 32 -27.56 12.73 -16.45
C ILE A 32 -28.70 11.72 -16.55
N LYS A 33 -29.66 11.97 -17.45
CA LYS A 33 -30.78 11.06 -17.71
C LYS A 33 -30.30 9.66 -18.10
N ILE A 34 -29.38 9.57 -19.07
CA ILE A 34 -28.81 8.30 -19.56
C ILE A 34 -28.12 7.54 -18.41
N LEU A 35 -27.38 8.24 -17.54
CA LEU A 35 -26.74 7.63 -16.38
C LEU A 35 -27.77 7.04 -15.40
N LEU A 36 -28.84 7.79 -15.08
CA LEU A 36 -29.89 7.35 -14.17
C LEU A 36 -30.69 6.16 -14.72
N GLU A 37 -30.97 6.16 -16.03
CA GLU A 37 -31.71 5.10 -16.71
C GLU A 37 -30.89 3.81 -16.81
N HIS A 38 -29.64 3.91 -17.28
CA HIS A 38 -28.84 2.72 -17.59
C HIS A 38 -27.94 2.25 -16.45
N LYS A 39 -27.55 3.15 -15.52
CA LYS A 39 -26.71 2.84 -14.35
C LYS A 39 -25.37 2.20 -14.72
N LYS A 40 -24.79 2.64 -15.84
CA LYS A 40 -23.53 2.14 -16.42
C LYS A 40 -22.53 3.27 -16.57
N LEU A 41 -21.26 2.93 -16.81
CA LEU A 41 -20.29 3.95 -17.19
C LEU A 41 -20.77 4.67 -18.47
N PRO A 42 -20.59 6.00 -18.55
CA PRO A 42 -20.79 6.67 -19.83
C PRO A 42 -19.74 6.16 -20.83
N VAL A 43 -20.13 6.03 -22.10
CA VAL A 43 -19.21 5.52 -23.14
C VAL A 43 -17.94 6.38 -23.19
N LYS A 44 -18.13 7.69 -23.24
CA LYS A 44 -17.08 8.71 -23.16
C LYS A 44 -17.12 9.41 -21.81
N GLY A 45 -15.94 9.77 -21.32
CA GLY A 45 -15.79 10.60 -20.13
C GLY A 45 -16.55 11.91 -20.25
N TRP A 46 -17.22 12.31 -19.18
CA TRP A 46 -17.91 13.60 -19.10
C TRP A 46 -16.92 14.74 -18.83
N ASP A 47 -17.27 15.92 -19.30
CA ASP A 47 -16.55 17.13 -18.94
C ASP A 47 -16.80 17.54 -17.48
N ARG A 48 -15.93 18.42 -16.99
CA ARG A 48 -16.00 18.91 -15.61
C ARG A 48 -17.34 19.58 -15.30
N SER A 49 -17.87 20.39 -16.21
CA SER A 49 -19.11 21.15 -16.01
C SER A 49 -20.33 20.24 -15.87
N THR A 50 -20.45 19.16 -16.65
CA THR A 50 -21.54 18.18 -16.49
C THR A 50 -21.45 17.47 -15.15
N ILE A 51 -20.24 17.06 -14.74
CA ILE A 51 -20.02 16.37 -13.46
C ILE A 51 -20.35 17.30 -12.29
N GLU A 52 -19.84 18.53 -12.29
CA GLU A 52 -20.14 19.52 -11.26
C GLU A 52 -21.64 19.87 -11.23
N MET A 53 -22.30 19.96 -12.38
CA MET A 53 -23.75 20.16 -12.45
C MET A 53 -24.49 19.00 -11.75
N LEU A 54 -24.13 17.75 -12.04
CA LEU A 54 -24.74 16.59 -11.39
C LEU A 54 -24.46 16.55 -9.88
N LEU A 55 -23.24 16.85 -9.45
CA LEU A 55 -22.89 16.89 -8.02
C LEU A 55 -23.67 17.96 -7.26
N ASN A 56 -23.87 19.13 -7.86
CA ASN A 56 -24.68 20.19 -7.27
C ASN A 56 -26.16 19.79 -7.17
N GLU A 57 -26.73 19.18 -8.22
CA GLU A 57 -28.10 18.66 -8.18
C GLU A 57 -28.23 17.59 -7.08
N ILE A 58 -27.31 16.61 -7.01
CA ILE A 58 -27.24 15.60 -5.95
C ILE A 58 -27.16 16.24 -4.56
N SER A 59 -26.27 17.23 -4.38
CA SER A 59 -26.07 17.91 -3.10
C SER A 59 -27.33 18.59 -2.59
N THR A 60 -28.10 19.23 -3.48
CA THR A 60 -29.34 19.92 -3.11
C THR A 60 -30.45 18.96 -2.66
N MET A 61 -30.31 17.66 -2.88
CA MET A 61 -31.25 16.62 -2.45
C MET A 61 -31.01 16.12 -1.01
N ASP A 62 -29.91 16.51 -0.37
CA ASP A 62 -29.63 16.16 1.03
C ASP A 62 -30.23 17.21 1.97
N SER A 63 -30.86 16.78 3.07
CA SER A 63 -31.68 17.67 3.91
C SER A 63 -30.88 18.79 4.56
N ASN A 64 -29.58 18.58 4.81
CA ASN A 64 -28.70 19.61 5.36
C ASN A 64 -28.50 20.81 4.41
N ASN A 65 -28.86 20.67 3.13
CA ASN A 65 -28.75 21.73 2.12
C ASN A 65 -30.11 22.33 1.72
N PHE A 66 -31.23 21.91 2.33
CA PHE A 66 -32.53 22.51 2.04
C PHE A 66 -32.62 23.92 2.62
N LEU A 67 -33.11 24.88 1.82
CA LEU A 67 -33.20 26.30 2.20
C LEU A 67 -34.04 26.56 3.46
N GLY A 68 -35.08 25.74 3.69
CA GLY A 68 -35.97 25.85 4.84
C GLY A 68 -35.67 24.85 5.97
N ASN A 69 -34.50 24.21 5.97
CA ASN A 69 -34.18 23.19 6.96
C ASN A 69 -34.01 23.79 8.37
N ALA A 70 -34.75 23.28 9.34
CA ALA A 70 -34.53 23.54 10.77
C ALA A 70 -34.12 22.23 11.46
N GLY A 71 -32.81 21.95 11.47
CA GLY A 71 -32.30 20.73 12.10
C GLY A 71 -32.25 20.84 13.62
N ILE A 72 -33.10 20.07 14.31
CA ILE A 72 -33.16 19.98 15.78
C ILE A 72 -32.58 18.67 16.35
N GLY A 73 -32.00 17.83 15.49
CA GLY A 73 -31.33 16.60 15.90
C GLY A 73 -29.85 16.79 16.26
N GLU A 74 -29.26 15.69 16.73
CA GLU A 74 -27.84 15.57 17.07
C GLU A 74 -26.96 15.37 15.82
N ARG A 75 -27.52 14.79 14.74
CA ARG A 75 -26.81 14.49 13.50
C ARG A 75 -27.48 15.14 12.28
N GLU A 76 -27.37 16.46 12.20
CA GLU A 76 -28.01 17.32 11.18
C GLU A 76 -27.09 17.73 10.03
N GLY A 77 -25.88 17.17 9.95
CA GLY A 77 -24.96 17.47 8.84
C GLY A 77 -24.43 18.91 8.86
N ARG A 78 -24.43 19.58 10.02
CA ARG A 78 -23.86 20.93 10.18
C ARG A 78 -22.34 20.87 9.98
N ILE A 79 -21.79 21.71 9.11
CA ILE A 79 -20.35 21.80 8.83
C ILE A 79 -19.86 23.20 9.20
N ALA A 80 -18.85 23.30 10.06
CA ALA A 80 -18.34 24.59 10.55
C ALA A 80 -17.44 25.33 9.54
N SER A 81 -16.66 24.60 8.73
CA SER A 81 -15.68 25.18 7.82
C SER A 81 -16.22 25.24 6.38
N PRO A 82 -16.24 26.42 5.74
CA PRO A 82 -16.63 26.54 4.32
C PRO A 82 -15.73 25.74 3.37
N ILE A 83 -14.45 25.58 3.68
CA ILE A 83 -13.51 24.77 2.88
C ILE A 83 -13.92 23.29 2.91
N VAL A 84 -14.40 22.81 4.07
CA VAL A 84 -14.89 21.43 4.21
C VAL A 84 -16.20 21.22 3.47
N VAL A 85 -17.10 22.21 3.46
CA VAL A 85 -18.31 22.18 2.63
C VAL A 85 -17.93 22.09 1.15
N GLN A 86 -17.07 23.00 0.68
CA GLN A 86 -16.71 23.10 -0.73
C GLN A 86 -16.03 21.83 -1.26
N ARG A 87 -15.06 21.29 -0.54
CA ARG A 87 -14.32 20.08 -0.98
C ARG A 87 -15.18 18.81 -1.02
N HIS A 88 -16.32 18.80 -0.33
CA HIS A 88 -17.26 17.68 -0.27
C HIS A 88 -18.59 17.98 -0.98
N TYR A 89 -18.66 19.07 -1.73
CA TYR A 89 -19.90 19.52 -2.39
C TYR A 89 -21.09 19.63 -1.43
N GLY A 90 -20.88 19.91 -0.15
CA GLY A 90 -21.94 19.98 0.87
C GLY A 90 -22.59 18.64 1.26
N LEU A 91 -22.05 17.50 0.83
CA LEU A 91 -22.54 16.17 1.19
C LEU A 91 -22.06 15.78 2.60
N ALA A 92 -22.89 16.03 3.62
CA ALA A 92 -22.48 15.96 5.02
C ALA A 92 -22.92 14.69 5.75
N HIS A 93 -23.93 13.98 5.27
CA HIS A 93 -24.61 12.92 6.01
C HIS A 93 -23.96 11.53 5.93
N GLY A 94 -22.95 11.38 5.06
CA GLY A 94 -22.31 10.10 4.75
C GLY A 94 -23.21 9.17 3.94
N ILE A 95 -22.85 7.88 3.91
CA ILE A 95 -23.63 6.83 3.24
C ILE A 95 -24.28 5.87 4.25
N GLY A 96 -25.36 5.24 3.84
CA GLY A 96 -26.00 4.15 4.56
C GLY A 96 -26.84 4.56 5.78
N ARG A 97 -27.25 3.53 6.52
CA ARG A 97 -28.01 3.62 7.77
C ARG A 97 -27.36 2.73 8.84
N SER A 98 -27.87 2.78 10.06
CA SER A 98 -27.30 2.06 11.21
C SER A 98 -27.13 0.56 11.00
N GLY A 99 -28.02 -0.09 10.23
CA GLY A 99 -27.97 -1.53 9.98
C GLY A 99 -27.61 -1.96 8.55
N ASP A 100 -27.29 -1.03 7.65
CA ASP A 100 -26.86 -1.35 6.28
C ASP A 100 -26.18 -0.15 5.62
N ILE A 101 -24.92 -0.32 5.23
CA ILE A 101 -24.12 0.73 4.58
C ILE A 101 -24.63 1.09 3.17
N ALA A 102 -25.41 0.22 2.53
CA ALA A 102 -26.00 0.45 1.20
C ALA A 102 -27.47 0.90 1.23
N ALA A 103 -28.08 1.02 2.42
CA ALA A 103 -29.45 1.47 2.56
C ALA A 103 -29.63 2.96 2.21
N VAL A 104 -30.79 3.31 1.66
CA VAL A 104 -31.16 4.70 1.37
C VAL A 104 -31.34 5.45 2.69
N GLN A 105 -30.66 6.59 2.81
CA GLN A 105 -30.73 7.50 3.95
C GLN A 105 -31.83 8.56 3.70
N PRO A 106 -32.92 8.58 4.47
CA PRO A 106 -34.01 9.56 4.27
C PRO A 106 -33.55 11.02 4.39
N LYS A 107 -32.57 11.31 5.26
CA LYS A 107 -31.97 12.66 5.39
C LYS A 107 -30.98 13.01 4.25
N ALA A 108 -30.64 12.05 3.40
CA ALA A 108 -29.55 12.19 2.43
C ALA A 108 -29.86 11.42 1.14
N ALA A 109 -30.94 11.82 0.47
CA ALA A 109 -31.40 11.18 -0.76
C ALA A 109 -30.35 11.32 -1.88
N GLY A 110 -29.67 12.46 -1.95
CA GLY A 110 -28.57 12.71 -2.89
C GLY A 110 -27.37 11.81 -2.63
N SER A 111 -26.85 11.81 -1.40
CA SER A 111 -25.73 10.91 -1.02
C SER A 111 -26.08 9.43 -1.28
N SER A 112 -27.34 9.04 -1.04
CA SER A 112 -27.83 7.68 -1.32
C SER A 112 -27.88 7.35 -2.82
N LEU A 113 -28.31 8.31 -3.64
CA LEU A 113 -28.34 8.17 -5.09
C LEU A 113 -26.92 8.04 -5.65
N MET A 114 -25.99 8.89 -5.21
CA MET A 114 -24.58 8.82 -5.57
C MET A 114 -24.01 7.42 -5.26
N MET A 115 -24.17 6.93 -4.03
CA MET A 115 -23.69 5.61 -3.65
C MET A 115 -24.24 4.48 -4.54
N LYS A 116 -25.54 4.50 -4.84
CA LYS A 116 -26.16 3.49 -5.72
C LYS A 116 -25.62 3.55 -7.15
N LEU A 117 -25.45 4.75 -7.71
CA LEU A 117 -24.87 4.91 -9.04
C LEU A 117 -23.41 4.49 -9.07
N THR A 118 -22.61 4.85 -8.05
CA THR A 118 -21.22 4.43 -7.94
C THR A 118 -21.11 2.92 -7.89
N ASN A 119 -21.89 2.23 -7.06
CA ASN A 119 -21.87 0.76 -7.02
C ASN A 119 -22.21 0.14 -8.39
N ALA A 120 -23.22 0.67 -9.09
CA ALA A 120 -23.62 0.16 -10.40
C ALA A 120 -22.54 0.39 -11.47
N MET A 121 -21.92 1.56 -11.49
CA MET A 121 -20.81 1.87 -12.38
C MET A 121 -19.57 1.01 -12.06
N VAL A 122 -19.24 0.82 -10.79
CA VAL A 122 -18.12 -0.05 -10.39
C VAL A 122 -18.36 -1.49 -10.83
N LEU A 123 -19.58 -1.99 -10.70
CA LEU A 123 -19.95 -3.33 -11.21
C LEU A 123 -19.75 -3.43 -12.73
N ASP A 124 -20.15 -2.40 -13.46
CA ASP A 124 -19.93 -2.33 -14.91
C ASP A 124 -18.43 -2.28 -15.25
N ALA A 125 -17.63 -1.50 -14.51
CA ALA A 125 -16.17 -1.49 -14.65
C ALA A 125 -15.53 -2.86 -14.36
N ILE A 126 -16.02 -3.59 -13.35
CA ILE A 126 -15.59 -4.96 -13.04
C ILE A 126 -15.82 -5.91 -14.20
N ARG A 127 -17.01 -5.84 -14.82
CA ARG A 127 -17.37 -6.65 -15.98
C ARG A 127 -16.54 -6.28 -17.21
N ILE A 128 -16.30 -4.99 -17.43
CA ILE A 128 -15.43 -4.49 -18.50
C ILE A 128 -13.99 -4.99 -18.33
N ALA A 129 -13.48 -5.01 -17.08
CA ALA A 129 -12.13 -5.45 -16.76
C ALA A 129 -11.92 -6.97 -16.90
N GLY A 130 -13.01 -7.77 -16.91
CA GLY A 130 -12.98 -9.17 -17.31
C GLY A 130 -13.74 -10.16 -16.41
N VAL A 131 -14.30 -9.72 -15.27
CA VAL A 131 -15.16 -10.57 -14.43
C VAL A 131 -16.61 -10.36 -14.85
N ARG A 132 -16.97 -10.94 -16.00
CA ARG A 132 -18.25 -10.68 -16.69
C ARG A 132 -19.44 -11.22 -15.91
N SER A 133 -19.25 -12.32 -15.18
CA SER A 133 -20.31 -12.96 -14.40
C SER A 133 -20.51 -12.35 -13.01
N ALA A 134 -19.72 -11.34 -12.60
CA ALA A 134 -19.92 -10.64 -11.34
C ALA A 134 -21.36 -10.09 -11.26
N SER A 135 -22.07 -10.40 -10.19
CA SER A 135 -23.50 -10.11 -10.04
C SER A 135 -23.75 -8.87 -9.19
N SER A 136 -22.94 -8.68 -8.14
CA SER A 136 -23.10 -7.61 -7.16
C SER A 136 -21.76 -7.11 -6.64
N CYS A 137 -21.72 -5.83 -6.27
CA CYS A 137 -20.61 -5.24 -5.53
C CYS A 137 -21.06 -4.06 -4.66
N ILE A 138 -20.27 -3.77 -3.63
CA ILE A 138 -20.41 -2.60 -2.77
C ILE A 138 -19.06 -1.90 -2.62
N VAL A 139 -19.08 -0.57 -2.75
CA VAL A 139 -17.95 0.29 -2.35
C VAL A 139 -18.02 0.50 -0.85
N VAL A 140 -16.91 0.27 -0.16
CA VAL A 140 -16.80 0.49 1.29
C VAL A 140 -15.67 1.49 1.56
N PRO A 141 -15.87 2.49 2.43
CA PRO A 141 -14.87 3.50 2.74
C PRO A 141 -13.88 2.99 3.80
N MET A 142 -13.28 1.85 3.48
CA MET A 142 -12.21 1.22 4.24
C MET A 142 -11.17 0.68 3.27
N ALA A 143 -9.91 0.61 3.71
CA ALA A 143 -8.88 -0.06 2.92
C ALA A 143 -9.20 -1.55 2.72
N THR A 144 -8.57 -2.18 1.73
CA THR A 144 -8.78 -3.60 1.38
C THR A 144 -8.67 -4.54 2.58
N GLY A 145 -7.67 -4.35 3.47
CA GLY A 145 -7.50 -5.22 4.64
C GLY A 145 -8.69 -5.17 5.62
N MET A 146 -9.25 -3.99 5.88
CA MET A 146 -10.46 -3.87 6.73
C MET A 146 -11.72 -4.36 6.03
N SER A 147 -11.75 -4.30 4.70
CA SER A 147 -12.84 -4.88 3.90
C SER A 147 -12.82 -6.41 3.92
N MET A 148 -11.63 -7.01 4.03
CA MET A 148 -11.47 -8.43 4.32
C MET A 148 -11.99 -8.77 5.71
N VAL A 149 -11.65 -7.97 6.74
CA VAL A 149 -12.18 -8.15 8.10
C VAL A 149 -13.70 -8.17 8.09
N LEU A 150 -14.33 -7.18 7.44
CA LEU A 150 -15.79 -7.13 7.31
C LEU A 150 -16.36 -8.41 6.67
N THR A 151 -15.71 -8.89 5.61
CA THR A 151 -16.09 -10.12 4.91
C THR A 151 -15.94 -11.35 5.82
N PHE A 152 -14.83 -11.47 6.55
CA PHE A 152 -14.58 -12.58 7.49
C PHE A 152 -15.59 -12.60 8.64
N LEU A 153 -15.89 -11.43 9.21
CA LEU A 153 -16.90 -11.30 10.27
C LEU A 153 -18.31 -11.66 9.76
N THR A 154 -18.62 -11.38 8.49
CA THR A 154 -19.88 -11.81 7.87
C THR A 154 -19.94 -13.34 7.77
N ILE A 155 -18.86 -13.98 7.30
CA ILE A 155 -18.80 -15.45 7.19
C ILE A 155 -18.86 -16.10 8.58
N LYS A 156 -18.28 -15.47 9.62
CA LYS A 156 -18.32 -15.96 11.00
C LYS A 156 -19.73 -16.15 11.52
N GLN A 157 -20.65 -15.24 11.18
CA GLN A 157 -22.06 -15.36 11.55
C GLN A 157 -22.72 -16.60 10.91
N MET A 158 -22.23 -17.02 9.74
CA MET A 158 -22.69 -18.22 9.02
C MET A 158 -21.94 -19.49 9.45
N ARG A 159 -20.75 -19.35 10.03
CA ARG A 159 -19.86 -20.43 10.48
C ARG A 159 -19.35 -20.15 11.90
N PRO A 160 -20.21 -20.25 12.93
CA PRO A 160 -19.87 -19.85 14.30
C PRO A 160 -18.73 -20.67 14.92
N GLU A 161 -18.51 -21.90 14.48
CA GLU A 161 -17.42 -22.77 14.97
C GLU A 161 -16.06 -22.51 14.31
N ALA A 162 -16.03 -21.66 13.26
CA ALA A 162 -14.81 -21.43 12.49
C ALA A 162 -13.74 -20.71 13.31
N LYS A 163 -12.50 -21.22 13.24
CA LYS A 163 -11.32 -20.69 13.93
C LYS A 163 -10.19 -20.37 12.95
N TYR A 164 -10.12 -21.09 11.83
CA TYR A 164 -8.99 -21.07 10.93
C TYR A 164 -9.28 -20.39 9.60
N ILE A 165 -8.30 -19.66 9.08
CA ILE A 165 -8.27 -19.19 7.68
C ILE A 165 -7.07 -19.82 6.99
N ILE A 166 -7.30 -20.63 5.96
CA ILE A 166 -6.22 -21.20 5.14
C ILE A 166 -5.75 -20.12 4.17
N TRP A 167 -4.46 -19.82 4.19
CA TRP A 167 -3.92 -18.67 3.47
C TRP A 167 -2.58 -18.99 2.78
N PRO A 168 -2.56 -19.04 1.44
CA PRO A 168 -1.32 -19.14 0.67
C PRO A 168 -0.45 -17.89 0.86
N ARG A 169 0.78 -18.11 1.33
CA ARG A 169 1.65 -17.05 1.83
C ARG A 169 1.87 -15.93 0.81
N VAL A 170 1.62 -14.70 1.23
CA VAL A 170 2.07 -13.47 0.55
C VAL A 170 2.49 -12.43 1.58
N ASP A 171 3.74 -11.98 1.50
CA ASP A 171 4.37 -11.14 2.52
C ASP A 171 3.91 -9.67 2.41
N GLN A 172 2.65 -9.44 2.77
CA GLN A 172 2.02 -8.14 2.85
C GLN A 172 1.26 -8.03 4.19
N LYS A 173 1.64 -7.05 5.01
CA LYS A 173 1.19 -6.98 6.41
C LYS A 173 -0.32 -6.78 6.54
N SER A 174 -0.95 -5.98 5.69
CA SER A 174 -2.36 -5.61 5.83
C SER A 174 -3.30 -6.79 5.58
N CYS A 175 -3.07 -7.58 4.53
CA CYS A 175 -3.90 -8.75 4.25
C CYS A 175 -3.71 -9.83 5.32
N PHE A 176 -2.49 -10.03 5.81
CA PHE A 176 -2.23 -11.00 6.88
C PHE A 176 -2.81 -10.54 8.22
N LYS A 177 -2.63 -9.26 8.59
CA LYS A 177 -3.25 -8.68 9.79
C LYS A 177 -4.78 -8.76 9.78
N ALA A 178 -5.42 -8.72 8.62
CA ALA A 178 -6.88 -8.82 8.52
C ALA A 178 -7.42 -10.13 9.15
N ILE A 179 -6.66 -11.22 9.07
CA ILE A 179 -7.01 -12.51 9.69
C ILE A 179 -7.09 -12.34 11.22
N PHE A 180 -6.02 -11.82 11.83
CA PHE A 180 -5.97 -11.58 13.27
C PHE A 180 -6.96 -10.52 13.75
N THR A 181 -7.12 -9.43 13.00
CA THR A 181 -8.07 -8.36 13.33
C THR A 181 -9.51 -8.87 13.35
N ALA A 182 -9.83 -9.86 12.51
CA ALA A 182 -11.12 -10.53 12.54
C ALA A 182 -11.24 -11.64 13.61
N GLY A 183 -10.17 -11.91 14.37
CA GLY A 183 -10.16 -12.87 15.48
C GLY A 183 -9.90 -14.33 15.07
N PHE A 184 -9.26 -14.57 13.93
CA PHE A 184 -8.97 -15.91 13.43
C PHE A 184 -7.49 -16.28 13.51
N GLU A 185 -7.21 -17.58 13.50
CA GLU A 185 -5.86 -18.13 13.36
C GLU A 185 -5.54 -18.41 11.88
N PRO A 186 -4.42 -17.88 11.35
CA PRO A 186 -3.98 -18.20 10.00
C PRO A 186 -3.33 -19.59 9.95
N ILE A 187 -3.75 -20.41 8.99
CA ILE A 187 -2.99 -21.57 8.51
C ILE A 187 -2.21 -21.12 7.29
N VAL A 188 -0.92 -20.80 7.50
CA VAL A 188 -0.03 -20.32 6.45
C VAL A 188 0.41 -21.49 5.58
N ILE A 189 0.09 -21.43 4.29
CA ILE A 189 0.55 -22.38 3.29
C ILE A 189 1.76 -21.78 2.57
N GLU A 190 2.93 -22.38 2.74
CA GLU A 190 4.13 -21.98 1.99
C GLU A 190 3.95 -22.21 0.49
N ASN A 191 4.63 -21.39 -0.31
CA ASN A 191 4.57 -21.50 -1.77
C ASN A 191 5.56 -22.56 -2.28
N ILE A 192 5.30 -23.11 -3.46
CA ILE A 192 6.25 -23.95 -4.19
C ILE A 192 7.08 -23.11 -5.17
N LEU A 193 8.38 -23.34 -5.22
CA LEU A 193 9.29 -22.72 -6.19
C LEU A 193 9.28 -23.51 -7.49
N VAL A 194 8.88 -22.87 -8.58
CA VAL A 194 8.92 -23.41 -9.95
C VAL A 194 9.74 -22.46 -10.80
N GLU A 195 10.98 -22.88 -11.12
CA GLU A 195 12.00 -21.99 -11.70
C GLU A 195 12.28 -20.78 -10.79
N ASP A 196 11.94 -19.57 -11.22
CA ASP A 196 12.02 -18.35 -10.39
C ASP A 196 10.68 -17.97 -9.77
N GLU A 197 9.59 -18.66 -10.10
CA GLU A 197 8.23 -18.24 -9.72
C GLU A 197 7.73 -19.01 -8.49
N LEU A 198 7.14 -18.29 -7.54
CA LEU A 198 6.48 -18.90 -6.38
C LEU A 198 4.99 -19.09 -6.70
N ARG A 199 4.53 -20.33 -6.64
CA ARG A 199 3.14 -20.73 -6.95
C ARG A 199 2.46 -21.35 -5.73
N THR A 200 1.13 -21.39 -5.79
CA THR A 200 0.31 -22.01 -4.74
C THR A 200 0.64 -23.51 -4.59
N ASP A 201 0.84 -23.97 -3.36
CA ASP A 201 0.81 -25.39 -3.04
C ASP A 201 -0.64 -25.87 -2.85
N VAL A 202 -1.28 -26.27 -3.96
CA VAL A 202 -2.68 -26.75 -3.95
C VAL A 202 -2.80 -28.07 -3.16
N GLN A 203 -1.77 -28.91 -3.18
CA GLN A 203 -1.77 -30.21 -2.50
C GLN A 203 -1.74 -30.02 -0.98
N MET A 204 -0.94 -29.06 -0.49
CA MET A 204 -0.90 -28.75 0.93
C MET A 204 -2.22 -28.15 1.42
N ILE A 205 -2.89 -27.31 0.61
CA ILE A 205 -4.25 -26.84 0.91
C ILE A 205 -5.21 -28.02 1.05
N GLU A 206 -5.24 -28.93 0.07
CA GLU A 206 -6.11 -30.11 0.09
C GLU A 206 -5.83 -31.01 1.31
N LYS A 207 -4.55 -31.17 1.69
CA LYS A 207 -4.15 -31.90 2.91
C LYS A 207 -4.75 -31.28 4.17
N HIS A 208 -4.73 -29.95 4.30
CA HIS A 208 -5.37 -29.26 5.43
C HIS A 208 -6.89 -29.39 5.41
N LEU A 209 -7.53 -29.33 4.24
CA LEU A 209 -8.98 -29.53 4.10
C LEU A 209 -9.41 -30.94 4.53
N LYS A 210 -8.58 -31.96 4.26
CA LYS A 210 -8.83 -33.35 4.71
C LYS A 210 -8.53 -33.58 6.19
N GLY A 211 -7.64 -32.79 6.78
CA GLY A 211 -7.14 -32.96 8.15
C GLY A 211 -7.87 -32.14 9.21
N ILE A 212 -8.67 -31.15 8.82
CA ILE A 212 -9.35 -30.22 9.74
C ILE A 212 -10.86 -30.32 9.50
N PRO A 213 -11.69 -30.41 10.55
CA PRO A 213 -13.13 -30.40 10.39
C PRO A 213 -13.61 -29.16 9.62
N PRO A 214 -14.41 -29.29 8.55
CA PRO A 214 -14.80 -28.18 7.69
C PRO A 214 -15.42 -27.00 8.45
N GLU A 215 -16.21 -27.25 9.48
CA GLU A 215 -16.85 -26.26 10.35
C GLU A 215 -15.86 -25.37 11.11
N GLN A 216 -14.63 -25.85 11.35
CA GLN A 216 -13.57 -25.07 11.97
C GLN A 216 -12.82 -24.18 10.97
N ILE A 217 -13.03 -24.36 9.67
CA ILE A 217 -12.46 -23.53 8.62
C ILE A 217 -13.46 -22.44 8.23
N LEU A 218 -13.02 -21.18 8.36
CA LEU A 218 -13.83 -20.03 7.97
C LEU A 218 -13.87 -19.91 6.45
N CYS A 219 -12.70 -19.86 5.81
CA CYS A 219 -12.54 -19.74 4.37
C CYS A 219 -11.12 -20.11 3.93
N ILE A 220 -10.95 -20.32 2.62
CA ILE A 220 -9.66 -20.21 1.95
C ILE A 220 -9.51 -18.78 1.45
N TYR A 221 -8.41 -18.13 1.84
CA TYR A 221 -8.13 -16.74 1.55
C TYR A 221 -6.95 -16.63 0.57
N THR A 222 -7.24 -16.48 -0.71
CA THR A 222 -6.25 -16.48 -1.80
C THR A 222 -5.90 -15.05 -2.24
N THR A 223 -4.86 -14.89 -3.05
CA THR A 223 -4.37 -13.59 -3.57
C THR A 223 -4.04 -13.68 -5.05
N THR A 224 -4.61 -12.77 -5.86
CA THR A 224 -4.23 -12.61 -7.28
C THR A 224 -3.05 -11.66 -7.44
N SER A 225 -3.24 -10.41 -7.05
CA SER A 225 -2.28 -9.35 -7.29
C SER A 225 -1.22 -9.33 -6.20
N CYS A 226 -0.02 -9.80 -6.52
CA CYS A 226 1.12 -9.90 -5.62
C CYS A 226 2.41 -9.42 -6.28
N PHE A 227 3.44 -9.24 -5.45
CA PHE A 227 4.77 -8.89 -5.92
C PHE A 227 5.49 -10.13 -6.44
N THR A 228 6.23 -9.99 -7.54
CA THR A 228 7.17 -11.00 -8.04
C THR A 228 8.21 -11.29 -6.95
N PRO A 229 8.64 -12.55 -6.74
CA PRO A 229 8.48 -13.73 -7.59
C PRO A 229 7.17 -14.49 -7.46
N ARG A 230 6.28 -14.08 -6.56
CA ARG A 230 4.99 -14.77 -6.41
C ARG A 230 4.07 -14.51 -7.60
N ALA A 231 3.40 -15.57 -8.05
CA ALA A 231 2.32 -15.52 -9.02
C ALA A 231 0.95 -15.34 -8.34
N PRO A 232 -0.08 -14.91 -9.09
CA PRO A 232 -1.46 -15.09 -8.68
C PRO A 232 -1.73 -16.54 -8.26
N ASP A 233 -2.53 -16.73 -7.22
CA ASP A 233 -2.89 -18.08 -6.79
C ASP A 233 -3.64 -18.85 -7.88
N SER A 234 -3.57 -20.19 -7.79
CA SER A 234 -4.25 -21.13 -8.68
C SER A 234 -5.76 -21.17 -8.41
N LEU A 235 -6.45 -20.05 -8.64
CA LEU A 235 -7.84 -19.84 -8.22
C LEU A 235 -8.81 -20.88 -8.77
N GLU A 236 -8.59 -21.38 -9.99
CA GLU A 236 -9.46 -22.41 -10.58
C GLU A 236 -9.40 -23.73 -9.79
N ALA A 237 -8.19 -24.19 -9.48
CA ALA A 237 -7.98 -25.41 -8.71
C ALA A 237 -8.50 -25.26 -7.27
N ILE A 238 -8.20 -24.13 -6.62
CA ILE A 238 -8.68 -23.83 -5.28
C ILE A 238 -10.21 -23.68 -5.27
N GLY A 239 -10.79 -23.05 -6.29
CA GLY A 239 -12.24 -22.92 -6.43
C GLY A 239 -12.93 -24.28 -6.52
N LYS A 240 -12.34 -25.26 -7.22
CA LYS A 240 -12.85 -26.64 -7.26
C LYS A 240 -12.80 -27.29 -5.87
N LEU A 241 -11.70 -27.16 -5.14
CA LEU A 241 -11.58 -27.64 -3.76
C LEU A 241 -12.61 -26.98 -2.82
N CYS A 242 -12.77 -25.66 -2.90
CA CYS A 242 -13.76 -24.93 -2.10
C CYS A 242 -15.20 -25.39 -2.38
N LYS A 243 -15.48 -25.78 -3.63
CA LYS A 243 -16.77 -26.36 -4.00
C LYS A 243 -16.94 -27.78 -3.44
N GLU A 244 -15.92 -28.61 -3.57
CA GLU A 244 -15.93 -30.01 -3.10
C GLU A 244 -16.05 -30.12 -1.58
N PHE A 245 -15.30 -29.32 -0.82
CA PHE A 245 -15.28 -29.33 0.64
C PHE A 245 -16.28 -28.33 1.26
N GLU A 246 -17.10 -27.67 0.44
CA GLU A 246 -18.07 -26.65 0.86
C GLU A 246 -17.50 -25.51 1.74
N ILE A 247 -16.24 -25.13 1.50
CA ILE A 247 -15.55 -24.06 2.21
C ILE A 247 -15.67 -22.73 1.44
N PRO A 248 -16.02 -21.61 2.11
CA PRO A 248 -16.01 -20.30 1.47
C PRO A 248 -14.65 -19.91 0.89
N HIS A 249 -14.64 -19.22 -0.24
CA HIS A 249 -13.44 -18.78 -0.94
C HIS A 249 -13.43 -17.27 -1.12
N ILE A 250 -12.46 -16.62 -0.49
CA ILE A 250 -12.29 -15.16 -0.51
C ILE A 250 -10.99 -14.81 -1.24
N VAL A 251 -11.06 -13.89 -2.18
CA VAL A 251 -9.91 -13.50 -3.02
C VAL A 251 -9.46 -12.08 -2.70
N ASN A 252 -8.20 -11.95 -2.26
CA ASN A 252 -7.46 -10.70 -2.27
C ASN A 252 -7.07 -10.29 -3.69
N ASN A 253 -7.91 -9.46 -4.29
CA ASN A 253 -7.71 -8.88 -5.61
C ASN A 253 -7.31 -7.40 -5.52
N ALA A 254 -6.56 -7.02 -4.46
CA ALA A 254 -6.25 -5.65 -4.09
C ALA A 254 -5.96 -4.71 -5.27
N TYR A 255 -5.08 -5.12 -6.19
CA TYR A 255 -4.72 -4.35 -7.39
C TYR A 255 -4.76 -5.22 -8.65
N GLY A 256 -5.63 -6.24 -8.68
CA GLY A 256 -5.72 -7.14 -9.81
C GLY A 256 -6.80 -6.76 -10.83
N LEU A 257 -7.70 -5.82 -10.51
CA LEU A 257 -8.73 -5.38 -11.46
C LEU A 257 -8.13 -4.79 -12.75
N GLN A 258 -7.00 -4.10 -12.61
CA GLN A 258 -6.23 -3.55 -13.74
C GLN A 258 -5.52 -4.60 -14.63
N SER A 259 -5.62 -5.89 -14.30
CA SER A 259 -4.98 -6.99 -15.01
C SER A 259 -6.01 -7.98 -15.53
N SER A 260 -6.13 -8.06 -16.86
CA SER A 260 -7.02 -9.03 -17.49
C SER A 260 -6.65 -10.49 -17.18
N LYS A 261 -5.40 -10.79 -16.82
CA LYS A 261 -5.03 -12.14 -16.35
C LYS A 261 -5.65 -12.43 -14.98
N CYS A 262 -5.58 -11.48 -14.04
CA CYS A 262 -6.14 -11.65 -12.71
C CYS A 262 -7.68 -11.73 -12.73
N THR A 263 -8.33 -10.86 -13.50
CA THR A 263 -9.80 -10.89 -13.65
C THR A 263 -10.27 -12.17 -14.35
N HIS A 264 -9.51 -12.67 -15.34
CA HIS A 264 -9.83 -13.96 -15.95
C HIS A 264 -9.72 -15.12 -14.96
N LEU A 265 -8.70 -15.16 -14.09
CA LEU A 265 -8.59 -16.20 -13.05
C LEU A 265 -9.80 -16.20 -12.10
N ILE A 266 -10.28 -15.02 -11.72
CA ILE A 266 -11.49 -14.86 -10.89
C ILE A 266 -12.72 -15.41 -11.63
N GLU A 267 -12.90 -15.03 -12.90
CA GLU A 267 -13.99 -15.53 -13.75
C GLU A 267 -13.95 -17.07 -13.88
N GLN A 268 -12.76 -17.66 -14.09
CA GLN A 268 -12.63 -19.11 -14.21
C GLN A 268 -12.91 -19.86 -12.91
N ALA A 269 -12.46 -19.32 -11.77
CA ALA A 269 -12.71 -19.91 -10.46
C ALA A 269 -14.20 -19.90 -10.11
N ALA A 270 -14.90 -18.80 -10.39
CA ALA A 270 -16.34 -18.70 -10.20
C ALA A 270 -17.12 -19.63 -11.14
N ARG A 271 -16.65 -19.79 -12.39
CA ARG A 271 -17.30 -20.64 -13.41
C ARG A 271 -17.17 -22.13 -13.12
N SER A 272 -16.01 -22.58 -12.65
CA SER A 272 -15.67 -24.01 -12.53
C SER A 272 -15.71 -24.54 -11.09
N GLY A 273 -15.80 -23.65 -10.10
CA GLY A 273 -15.72 -23.98 -8.69
C GLY A 273 -16.57 -23.04 -7.83
N ARG A 274 -16.05 -22.67 -6.66
CA ARG A 274 -16.65 -21.74 -5.71
C ARG A 274 -15.74 -20.52 -5.51
N LEU A 275 -16.34 -19.33 -5.55
CA LEU A 275 -15.73 -18.05 -5.19
C LEU A 275 -16.84 -17.17 -4.61
N ASP A 276 -16.77 -16.86 -3.32
CA ASP A 276 -17.85 -16.16 -2.60
C ASP A 276 -17.69 -14.63 -2.72
N ALA A 277 -16.47 -14.11 -2.53
CA ALA A 277 -16.16 -12.71 -2.76
C ALA A 277 -14.71 -12.46 -3.19
N PHE A 278 -14.51 -11.39 -3.94
CA PHE A 278 -13.20 -10.83 -4.27
C PHE A 278 -13.18 -9.34 -3.94
N ILE A 279 -12.10 -8.89 -3.31
CA ILE A 279 -12.00 -7.52 -2.78
C ILE A 279 -10.85 -6.78 -3.46
N GLN A 280 -11.11 -5.56 -3.92
CA GLN A 280 -10.13 -4.70 -4.59
C GLN A 280 -9.98 -3.35 -3.86
N SER A 281 -8.81 -2.71 -3.96
CA SER A 281 -8.63 -1.33 -3.47
C SER A 281 -9.05 -0.33 -4.53
N THR A 282 -9.63 0.80 -4.11
CA THR A 282 -10.04 1.83 -5.07
C THR A 282 -8.83 2.60 -5.60
N ASP A 283 -7.89 2.97 -4.73
CA ASP A 283 -6.70 3.74 -5.06
C ASP A 283 -5.84 3.05 -6.13
N LYS A 284 -5.63 1.74 -5.99
CA LYS A 284 -4.72 1.00 -6.87
C LYS A 284 -5.30 0.67 -8.24
N ASN A 285 -6.62 0.70 -8.40
CA ASN A 285 -7.28 0.30 -9.65
C ASN A 285 -7.96 1.47 -10.38
N PHE A 286 -8.25 2.57 -9.67
CA PHE A 286 -8.97 3.71 -10.20
C PHE A 286 -8.25 5.05 -9.98
N MET A 287 -7.02 5.04 -9.44
CA MET A 287 -6.19 6.26 -9.26
C MET A 287 -6.85 7.34 -8.38
N VAL A 288 -7.58 6.91 -7.35
CA VAL A 288 -8.19 7.78 -6.34
C VAL A 288 -7.37 7.77 -5.03
N PRO A 289 -7.63 8.67 -4.07
CA PRO A 289 -6.99 8.62 -2.76
C PRO A 289 -7.16 7.27 -2.04
N VAL A 290 -6.17 6.92 -1.21
CA VAL A 290 -6.22 5.72 -0.35
C VAL A 290 -7.38 5.85 0.64
N GLY A 291 -8.13 4.77 0.82
CA GLY A 291 -9.16 4.71 1.86
C GLY A 291 -10.45 4.01 1.45
N GLY A 292 -10.60 3.62 0.18
CA GLY A 292 -11.73 2.84 -0.30
C GLY A 292 -11.36 1.44 -0.77
N ALA A 293 -12.35 0.57 -0.80
CA ALA A 293 -12.29 -0.74 -1.42
C ALA A 293 -13.63 -1.10 -2.05
N VAL A 294 -13.60 -2.10 -2.91
CA VAL A 294 -14.78 -2.71 -3.51
C VAL A 294 -14.83 -4.16 -3.05
N ILE A 295 -15.97 -4.59 -2.53
CA ILE A 295 -16.27 -5.99 -2.24
C ILE A 295 -17.25 -6.45 -3.31
N ALA A 296 -16.88 -7.44 -4.12
CA ALA A 296 -17.68 -7.93 -5.22
C ALA A 296 -17.80 -9.46 -5.15
N GLY A 297 -18.86 -10.00 -5.76
CA GLY A 297 -19.10 -11.44 -5.77
C GLY A 297 -20.12 -11.86 -6.83
N PHE A 298 -20.57 -13.10 -6.68
CA PHE A 298 -21.47 -13.79 -7.61
C PHE A 298 -22.81 -14.15 -6.98
N ASP A 299 -22.98 -13.88 -5.69
CA ASP A 299 -24.22 -14.04 -4.93
C ASP A 299 -24.62 -12.70 -4.29
N ASP A 300 -25.69 -12.12 -4.81
CA ASP A 300 -26.22 -10.83 -4.35
C ASP A 300 -26.62 -10.88 -2.87
N SER A 301 -27.11 -12.02 -2.40
CA SER A 301 -27.53 -12.20 -1.01
C SER A 301 -26.34 -12.17 -0.05
N PHE A 302 -25.23 -12.80 -0.44
CA PHE A 302 -24.00 -12.77 0.34
C PHE A 302 -23.39 -11.36 0.38
N ILE A 303 -23.30 -10.68 -0.76
CA ILE A 303 -22.80 -9.29 -0.80
C ILE A 303 -23.70 -8.35 0.02
N SER A 304 -25.02 -8.56 0.00
CA SER A 304 -25.96 -7.81 0.84
C SER A 304 -25.74 -8.05 2.34
N LYS A 305 -25.47 -9.29 2.76
CA LYS A 305 -25.11 -9.61 4.15
C LYS A 305 -23.82 -8.91 4.59
N ILE A 306 -22.82 -8.83 3.71
CA ILE A 306 -21.58 -8.08 4.01
C ILE A 306 -21.89 -6.59 4.23
N SER A 307 -22.75 -6.02 3.39
CA SER A 307 -23.23 -4.63 3.53
C SER A 307 -23.92 -4.38 4.87
N GLN A 308 -24.79 -5.30 5.28
CA GLN A 308 -25.55 -5.24 6.55
C GLN A 308 -24.68 -5.48 7.79
N THR A 309 -23.53 -6.14 7.63
CA THR A 309 -22.59 -6.39 8.73
C THR A 309 -21.83 -5.13 9.14
N TYR A 310 -21.77 -4.11 8.27
CA TYR A 310 -21.10 -2.84 8.61
C TYR A 310 -21.92 -2.06 9.65
N PRO A 311 -21.37 -1.76 10.84
CA PRO A 311 -22.11 -1.08 11.89
C PRO A 311 -22.11 0.44 11.69
N GLY A 312 -23.27 1.02 11.43
CA GLY A 312 -23.42 2.48 11.35
C GLY A 312 -23.30 3.07 9.94
N ARG A 313 -23.24 4.41 9.91
CA ARG A 313 -22.99 5.16 8.67
C ARG A 313 -21.49 5.24 8.40
N ALA A 314 -21.14 5.49 7.15
CA ALA A 314 -19.76 5.59 6.74
C ALA A 314 -19.48 6.86 5.91
N SER A 315 -18.19 7.17 5.72
CA SER A 315 -17.76 8.32 4.91
C SER A 315 -18.19 8.16 3.45
N ALA A 316 -18.72 9.23 2.85
CA ALA A 316 -19.02 9.27 1.43
C ALA A 316 -17.80 9.63 0.56
N ALA A 317 -16.67 10.05 1.15
CA ALA A 317 -15.55 10.58 0.38
C ALA A 317 -14.95 9.57 -0.62
N PRO A 318 -14.62 8.31 -0.24
CA PRO A 318 -14.13 7.33 -1.22
C PRO A 318 -15.15 6.97 -2.31
N VAL A 319 -16.45 7.10 -2.01
CA VAL A 319 -17.53 6.88 -2.96
C VAL A 319 -17.61 8.03 -3.97
N MET A 320 -17.50 9.27 -3.49
CA MET A 320 -17.49 10.47 -4.33
C MET A 320 -16.26 10.51 -5.23
N ASP A 321 -15.08 10.20 -4.70
CA ASP A 321 -13.84 10.14 -5.50
C ASP A 321 -14.00 9.16 -6.66
N LEU A 322 -14.50 7.95 -6.37
CA LEU A 322 -14.71 6.92 -7.40
C LEU A 322 -15.83 7.29 -8.38
N PHE A 323 -16.91 7.91 -7.90
CA PHE A 323 -18.01 8.40 -8.73
C PHE A 323 -17.51 9.39 -9.78
N VAL A 324 -16.81 10.43 -9.33
CA VAL A 324 -16.27 11.49 -10.19
C VAL A 324 -15.26 10.91 -11.17
N THR A 325 -14.32 10.09 -10.69
CA THR A 325 -13.31 9.49 -11.55
C THR A 325 -13.92 8.62 -12.64
N LEU A 326 -14.90 7.77 -12.33
CA LEU A 326 -15.53 6.91 -13.34
C LEU A 326 -16.37 7.71 -14.36
N LEU A 327 -17.03 8.80 -13.94
CA LEU A 327 -17.70 9.72 -14.87
C LEU A 327 -16.70 10.42 -15.79
N SER A 328 -15.57 10.86 -15.25
CA SER A 328 -14.51 11.52 -16.04
C SER A 328 -13.78 10.57 -16.98
N MET A 329 -13.60 9.30 -16.60
CA MET A 329 -12.93 8.31 -17.46
C MET A 329 -13.86 7.78 -18.53
N GLY A 330 -15.11 7.45 -18.17
CA GLY A 330 -16.00 6.65 -19.00
C GLY A 330 -15.42 5.28 -19.37
N VAL A 331 -16.11 4.55 -20.24
CA VAL A 331 -15.69 3.23 -20.71
C VAL A 331 -14.40 3.32 -21.52
N GLU A 332 -14.30 4.29 -22.43
CA GLU A 332 -13.13 4.49 -23.29
C GLU A 332 -11.88 4.77 -22.44
N GLY A 333 -11.91 5.78 -21.57
CA GLY A 333 -10.74 6.14 -20.75
C GLY A 333 -10.31 5.04 -19.76
N PHE A 334 -11.28 4.27 -19.21
CA PHE A 334 -10.95 3.11 -18.39
C PHE A 334 -10.26 2.01 -19.19
N LYS A 335 -10.80 1.64 -20.37
CA LYS A 335 -10.17 0.63 -21.24
C LYS A 335 -8.80 1.08 -21.74
N ASP A 336 -8.65 2.34 -22.12
CA ASP A 336 -7.39 2.91 -22.57
C ASP A 336 -6.33 2.81 -21.48
N SER A 337 -6.68 3.11 -20.22
CA SER A 337 -5.78 2.96 -19.08
C SER A 337 -5.32 1.50 -18.87
N LEU A 338 -6.23 0.52 -19.09
CA LEU A 338 -5.88 -0.91 -19.02
C LEU A 338 -4.95 -1.34 -20.16
N ILE A 339 -5.17 -0.81 -21.37
CA ILE A 339 -4.35 -1.07 -22.56
C ILE A 339 -2.96 -0.44 -22.40
N GLU A 340 -2.90 0.83 -22.00
CA GLU A 340 -1.66 1.57 -21.74
C GLU A 340 -0.80 0.83 -20.71
N ARG A 341 -1.41 0.38 -19.60
CA ARG A 341 -0.73 -0.41 -18.57
C ARG A 341 -0.08 -1.67 -19.14
N LYS A 342 -0.79 -2.44 -19.98
CA LYS A 342 -0.22 -3.63 -20.65
C LYS A 342 0.96 -3.27 -21.55
N GLY A 343 0.88 -2.14 -22.26
CA GLY A 343 1.99 -1.60 -23.05
C GLY A 343 3.19 -1.23 -22.17
N MET A 344 2.94 -0.52 -21.07
CA MET A 344 3.97 -0.13 -20.10
C MET A 344 4.60 -1.31 -19.39
N TYR A 345 3.87 -2.40 -19.14
CA TYR A 345 4.48 -3.64 -18.64
C TYR A 345 5.56 -4.16 -19.58
N ARG A 346 5.27 -4.29 -20.88
CA ARG A 346 6.26 -4.74 -21.88
C ARG A 346 7.42 -3.76 -21.99
N TYR A 347 7.14 -2.46 -21.96
CA TYR A 347 8.17 -1.43 -22.02
C TYR A 347 9.10 -1.47 -20.80
N LEU A 348 8.53 -1.54 -19.59
CA LEU A 348 9.28 -1.67 -18.34
C LEU A 348 10.11 -2.95 -18.32
N GLN A 349 9.54 -4.09 -18.73
CA GLN A 349 10.25 -5.37 -18.83
C GLN A 349 11.47 -5.25 -19.73
N LYS A 350 11.32 -4.68 -20.94
CA LYS A 350 12.43 -4.46 -21.88
C LYS A 350 13.51 -3.56 -21.28
N ARG A 351 13.12 -2.45 -20.65
CA ARG A 351 14.08 -1.51 -20.05
C ARG A 351 14.81 -2.11 -18.85
N LEU A 352 14.12 -2.89 -18.01
CA LEU A 352 14.72 -3.63 -16.92
C LEU A 352 15.70 -4.69 -17.41
N GLN A 353 15.34 -5.46 -18.45
CA GLN A 353 16.26 -6.43 -19.05
C GLN A 353 17.54 -5.76 -19.55
N GLN A 354 17.43 -4.62 -20.22
CA GLN A 354 18.59 -3.86 -20.71
C GLN A 354 19.52 -3.43 -19.57
N VAL A 355 18.95 -2.88 -18.49
CA VAL A 355 19.74 -2.46 -17.32
C VAL A 355 20.34 -3.67 -16.62
N ALA A 356 19.56 -4.72 -16.36
CA ALA A 356 20.03 -5.93 -15.68
C ALA A 356 21.21 -6.57 -16.43
N SER A 357 21.06 -6.83 -17.74
CA SER A 357 22.12 -7.45 -18.53
C SER A 357 23.40 -6.62 -18.59
N ALA A 358 23.30 -5.28 -18.59
CA ALA A 358 24.47 -4.40 -18.55
C ALA A 358 25.28 -4.51 -17.25
N HIS A 359 24.68 -5.05 -16.19
CA HIS A 359 25.28 -5.21 -14.86
C HIS A 359 25.47 -6.67 -14.45
N GLY A 360 25.38 -7.62 -15.40
CA GLY A 360 25.55 -9.05 -15.13
C GLY A 360 24.36 -9.71 -14.42
N GLU A 361 23.21 -9.05 -14.38
CA GLU A 361 21.97 -9.54 -13.80
C GLU A 361 20.98 -9.97 -14.89
N ARG A 362 19.90 -10.65 -14.49
CA ARG A 362 18.84 -11.10 -15.41
C ARG A 362 17.45 -10.76 -14.87
N LEU A 363 16.46 -10.76 -15.76
CA LEU A 363 15.06 -10.83 -15.33
C LEU A 363 14.78 -12.19 -14.67
N LEU A 364 13.94 -12.17 -13.64
CA LEU A 364 13.31 -13.37 -13.10
C LEU A 364 12.24 -13.89 -14.06
N VAL A 365 12.22 -15.21 -14.29
CA VAL A 365 11.26 -15.90 -15.15
C VAL A 365 9.94 -16.08 -14.39
N THR A 366 9.05 -15.09 -14.50
CA THR A 366 7.78 -15.03 -13.75
C THR A 366 6.57 -14.73 -14.66
N PRO A 367 6.26 -15.64 -15.60
CA PRO A 367 5.31 -15.40 -16.69
C PRO A 367 3.85 -15.20 -16.23
N ASN A 368 3.50 -15.66 -15.03
CA ASN A 368 2.13 -15.57 -14.50
C ASN A 368 1.89 -14.25 -13.76
N ASN A 369 2.93 -13.49 -13.41
CA ASN A 369 2.77 -12.15 -12.85
C ASN A 369 2.69 -11.07 -13.95
N ALA A 370 1.50 -10.52 -14.17
CA ALA A 370 1.22 -9.55 -15.24
C ALA A 370 1.37 -8.07 -14.84
N ILE A 371 1.87 -7.81 -13.63
CA ILE A 371 1.97 -6.47 -13.05
C ILE A 371 3.38 -6.21 -12.52
N SER A 372 3.90 -7.10 -11.67
CA SER A 372 5.21 -7.01 -11.05
C SER A 372 6.27 -7.73 -11.88
N ILE A 373 7.49 -7.19 -11.88
CA ILE A 373 8.66 -7.70 -12.60
C ILE A 373 9.83 -7.67 -11.63
N GLY A 374 10.70 -8.67 -11.69
CA GLY A 374 11.88 -8.78 -10.85
C GLY A 374 13.15 -8.95 -11.66
N ILE A 375 14.25 -8.40 -11.16
CA ILE A 375 15.61 -8.68 -11.62
C ILE A 375 16.42 -9.29 -10.48
N THR A 376 17.35 -10.17 -10.80
CA THR A 376 18.32 -10.68 -9.82
C THR A 376 19.22 -9.56 -9.29
N LEU A 377 19.73 -9.74 -8.08
CA LEU A 377 20.81 -8.96 -7.47
C LEU A 377 21.94 -9.93 -7.05
N SER A 378 22.23 -10.93 -7.89
CA SER A 378 23.13 -12.04 -7.58
C SER A 378 24.60 -11.65 -7.69
N SER A 379 24.92 -10.58 -8.42
CA SER A 379 26.30 -10.12 -8.62
C SER A 379 26.85 -9.33 -7.43
N MET A 380 26.06 -9.14 -6.37
CA MET A 380 26.43 -8.36 -5.19
C MET A 380 26.10 -9.07 -3.86
N PRO A 381 26.90 -8.83 -2.80
CA PRO A 381 26.57 -9.30 -1.46
C PRO A 381 25.19 -8.83 -0.96
N THR A 382 24.54 -9.64 -0.13
CA THR A 382 23.21 -9.39 0.47
C THR A 382 23.06 -7.98 1.07
N LYS A 383 24.08 -7.49 1.80
CA LYS A 383 24.08 -6.15 2.42
C LYS A 383 23.98 -5.01 1.39
N HIS A 384 24.49 -5.21 0.18
CA HIS A 384 24.42 -4.22 -0.90
C HIS A 384 23.09 -4.28 -1.65
N ALA A 385 22.44 -5.44 -1.69
CA ALA A 385 21.10 -5.56 -2.25
C ALA A 385 20.09 -4.70 -1.48
N THR A 386 20.15 -4.68 -0.14
CA THR A 386 19.30 -3.79 0.68
C THR A 386 19.69 -2.31 0.54
N GLU A 387 20.99 -1.99 0.47
CA GLU A 387 21.50 -0.62 0.24
C GLU A 387 20.98 -0.04 -1.09
N LEU A 388 20.88 -0.85 -2.14
CA LEU A 388 20.37 -0.44 -3.45
C LEU A 388 18.94 0.15 -3.35
N GLY A 389 18.08 -0.43 -2.51
CA GLY A 389 16.74 0.09 -2.25
C GLY A 389 16.77 1.51 -1.68
N SER A 390 17.59 1.75 -0.66
CA SER A 390 17.77 3.07 -0.03
C SER A 390 18.38 4.08 -1.00
N MET A 391 19.33 3.65 -1.84
CA MET A 391 19.93 4.50 -2.86
C MET A 391 18.95 4.92 -3.96
N LEU A 392 18.02 4.05 -4.33
CA LEU A 392 16.93 4.39 -5.25
C LEU A 392 15.97 5.40 -4.61
N PHE A 393 15.57 5.16 -3.35
CA PHE A 393 14.66 6.04 -2.63
C PHE A 393 15.20 7.47 -2.51
N THR A 394 16.47 7.63 -2.09
CA THR A 394 17.15 8.94 -2.03
C THR A 394 17.31 9.63 -3.39
N ARG A 395 17.09 8.91 -4.48
CA ARG A 395 17.09 9.43 -5.86
C ARG A 395 15.67 9.59 -6.40
N ASN A 396 14.67 9.76 -5.53
CA ASN A 396 13.28 9.98 -5.88
C ASN A 396 12.72 8.85 -6.76
N ILE A 397 13.05 7.61 -6.43
CA ILE A 397 12.40 6.41 -6.98
C ILE A 397 11.59 5.76 -5.85
N SER A 398 10.27 5.84 -5.96
CA SER A 398 9.34 5.13 -5.07
C SER A 398 8.88 3.81 -5.70
N GLY A 399 8.36 2.90 -4.87
CA GLY A 399 7.73 1.65 -5.33
C GLY A 399 8.68 0.51 -5.73
N ALA A 400 9.96 0.79 -5.99
CA ALA A 400 10.96 -0.25 -6.18
C ALA A 400 11.28 -0.93 -4.84
N ARG A 401 11.29 -2.27 -4.81
CA ARG A 401 11.58 -3.03 -3.57
C ARG A 401 12.77 -3.94 -3.79
N ALA A 402 13.83 -3.75 -3.00
CA ALA A 402 14.97 -4.67 -2.96
C ALA A 402 14.79 -5.67 -1.81
N ILE A 403 14.81 -6.96 -2.12
CA ILE A 403 14.56 -8.06 -1.20
C ILE A 403 15.85 -8.89 -1.14
N ALA A 404 16.29 -9.20 0.06
CA ALA A 404 17.47 -10.02 0.31
C ALA A 404 17.21 -10.93 1.54
N PRO A 405 17.86 -12.10 1.64
CA PRO A 405 17.76 -12.95 2.82
C PRO A 405 18.21 -12.25 4.11
N GLY A 406 17.71 -12.73 5.26
CA GLY A 406 18.07 -12.30 6.61
C GLY A 406 16.98 -11.51 7.35
N VAL A 407 15.85 -11.22 6.73
CA VAL A 407 14.76 -10.45 7.38
C VAL A 407 13.78 -11.39 8.05
N THR A 408 13.80 -11.47 9.38
CA THR A 408 12.76 -12.14 10.16
C THR A 408 11.67 -11.15 10.54
N LYS A 409 10.39 -11.53 10.39
CA LYS A 409 9.26 -10.69 10.76
C LYS A 409 8.19 -11.45 11.52
N GLN A 410 7.93 -11.01 12.75
CA GLN A 410 6.79 -11.46 13.54
C GLN A 410 5.55 -10.62 13.25
N ILE A 411 4.41 -11.26 13.02
CA ILE A 411 3.09 -10.63 12.88
C ILE A 411 2.06 -11.52 13.59
N GLY A 412 1.49 -11.03 14.69
CA GLY A 412 0.66 -11.87 15.56
C GLY A 412 1.47 -13.01 16.15
N SER A 413 0.91 -14.22 16.15
CA SER A 413 1.59 -15.43 16.62
C SER A 413 2.55 -16.06 15.59
N VAL A 414 2.62 -15.54 14.36
CA VAL A 414 3.42 -16.13 13.27
C VAL A 414 4.71 -15.36 13.04
N THR A 415 5.82 -16.10 12.93
CA THR A 415 7.14 -15.60 12.55
C THR A 415 7.46 -16.04 11.14
N PHE A 416 7.72 -15.07 10.25
CA PHE A 416 8.15 -15.32 8.87
C PHE A 416 9.66 -15.14 8.75
N GLU A 417 10.32 -16.14 8.20
CA GLU A 417 11.71 -16.03 7.77
C GLU A 417 11.78 -15.42 6.36
N ASN A 418 12.85 -14.67 6.12
CA ASN A 418 13.12 -13.99 4.85
C ASN A 418 11.93 -13.15 4.34
N TYR A 419 11.22 -12.48 5.26
CA TYR A 419 10.01 -11.72 4.98
C TYR A 419 10.21 -10.70 3.85
N GLY A 420 9.32 -10.77 2.86
CA GLY A 420 9.36 -9.99 1.63
C GLY A 420 9.57 -10.87 0.40
N SER A 421 10.18 -12.05 0.57
CA SER A 421 10.42 -13.05 -0.48
C SER A 421 9.20 -13.90 -0.82
N HIS A 422 8.22 -13.97 0.07
CA HIS A 422 7.09 -14.91 0.01
C HIS A 422 7.50 -16.39 0.19
N TYR A 423 8.74 -16.65 0.63
CA TYR A 423 9.28 -18.00 0.76
C TYR A 423 10.52 -18.04 1.65
N ASN A 424 10.60 -19.00 2.56
CA ASN A 424 11.72 -19.07 3.53
C ASN A 424 13.08 -19.21 2.85
N ASN A 425 13.19 -19.84 1.67
CA ASN A 425 14.50 -20.17 1.07
C ASN A 425 14.61 -19.70 -0.39
N TYR A 426 14.19 -18.47 -0.70
CA TYR A 426 14.27 -17.98 -2.07
C TYR A 426 15.74 -17.81 -2.50
N PRO A 427 16.16 -18.32 -3.67
CA PRO A 427 17.58 -18.55 -4.00
C PRO A 427 18.39 -17.26 -4.26
N TYR A 428 17.73 -16.13 -4.49
CA TYR A 428 18.39 -14.89 -4.89
C TYR A 428 17.91 -13.70 -4.08
N ALA A 429 18.79 -12.72 -3.86
CA ALA A 429 18.33 -11.34 -3.65
C ALA A 429 17.80 -10.79 -4.98
N TYR A 430 16.81 -9.92 -4.94
CA TYR A 430 16.19 -9.38 -6.14
C TYR A 430 15.61 -7.98 -5.94
N LEU A 431 15.46 -7.24 -7.03
CA LEU A 431 14.75 -5.97 -7.07
C LEU A 431 13.45 -6.14 -7.84
N THR A 432 12.35 -5.61 -7.31
CA THR A 432 11.06 -5.57 -8.01
C THR A 432 10.70 -4.15 -8.44
N ALA A 433 10.02 -4.08 -9.58
CA ALA A 433 9.26 -2.92 -10.02
C ALA A 433 7.91 -3.40 -10.58
N ALA A 434 6.97 -2.48 -10.81
CA ALA A 434 5.64 -2.84 -11.29
C ALA A 434 5.12 -1.86 -12.33
N ALA A 435 4.40 -2.39 -13.33
CA ALA A 435 3.61 -1.60 -14.28
C ALA A 435 2.14 -1.59 -13.85
N ALA A 436 1.85 -0.72 -12.89
CA ALA A 436 0.49 -0.41 -12.44
C ALA A 436 -0.18 0.63 -13.34
N ILE A 437 -1.51 0.72 -13.27
CA ILE A 437 -2.35 1.63 -14.04
C ILE A 437 -1.93 3.08 -13.76
N GLY A 438 -1.86 3.89 -14.81
CA GLY A 438 -1.37 5.28 -14.72
C GLY A 438 0.15 5.46 -14.85
N LEU A 439 0.95 4.39 -14.84
CA LEU A 439 2.40 4.47 -15.06
C LEU A 439 2.71 5.13 -16.43
N LYS A 440 3.63 6.09 -16.45
CA LYS A 440 4.03 6.78 -17.68
C LYS A 440 5.40 6.34 -18.17
N LYS A 441 5.64 6.55 -19.47
CA LYS A 441 6.90 6.21 -20.14
C LYS A 441 8.10 6.92 -19.50
N ASP A 442 7.91 8.17 -19.06
CA ASP A 442 8.96 8.96 -18.42
C ASP A 442 9.34 8.46 -17.03
N ASP A 443 8.39 7.86 -16.29
CA ASP A 443 8.67 7.17 -15.03
C ASP A 443 9.62 5.99 -15.29
N VAL A 444 9.30 5.17 -16.32
CA VAL A 444 10.13 4.02 -16.71
C VAL A 444 11.53 4.47 -17.15
N ASN A 445 11.62 5.52 -17.97
CA ASN A 445 12.90 6.06 -18.43
C ASN A 445 13.75 6.59 -17.27
N THR A 446 13.11 7.33 -16.35
CA THR A 446 13.77 7.88 -15.17
C THR A 446 14.24 6.81 -14.21
N PHE A 447 13.40 5.81 -13.97
CA PHE A 447 13.76 4.64 -13.19
C PHE A 447 14.94 3.89 -13.78
N ALA A 448 14.88 3.51 -15.07
CA ALA A 448 15.96 2.76 -15.72
C ALA A 448 17.31 3.49 -15.65
N ARG A 449 17.33 4.81 -15.94
CA ARG A 449 18.53 5.64 -15.88
C ARG A 449 19.10 5.75 -14.46
N ARG A 450 18.24 5.94 -13.45
CA ARG A 450 18.69 6.06 -12.04
C ARG A 450 19.15 4.72 -11.49
N LEU A 451 18.45 3.63 -11.82
CA LEU A 451 18.82 2.27 -11.46
C LEU A 451 20.21 1.92 -12.01
N ASP A 452 20.44 2.16 -13.29
CA ASP A 452 21.73 1.96 -13.94
C ASP A 452 22.86 2.74 -13.24
N ARG A 453 22.65 4.02 -12.92
CA ARG A 453 23.63 4.83 -12.17
C ARG A 453 23.93 4.26 -10.78
N VAL A 454 22.91 3.74 -10.09
CA VAL A 454 23.08 3.12 -8.77
C VAL A 454 23.89 1.82 -8.87
N PHE A 455 23.58 0.96 -9.85
CA PHE A 455 24.37 -0.25 -10.12
C PHE A 455 25.84 0.08 -10.37
N ARG A 456 26.15 1.03 -11.28
CA ARG A 456 27.55 1.44 -11.55
C ARG A 456 28.28 1.89 -10.28
N LYS A 457 27.60 2.67 -9.41
CA LYS A 457 28.19 3.16 -8.16
C LYS A 457 28.48 2.00 -7.19
N LEU A 458 27.55 1.06 -7.04
CA LEU A 458 27.73 -0.10 -6.16
C LEU A 458 28.82 -1.06 -6.67
N ILE A 459 28.82 -1.36 -7.97
CA ILE A 459 29.84 -2.22 -8.59
C ILE A 459 31.23 -1.58 -8.46
N LYS A 460 31.37 -0.27 -8.73
CA LYS A 460 32.64 0.44 -8.53
C LYS A 460 33.13 0.39 -7.08
N ARG A 461 32.23 0.58 -6.10
CA ARG A 461 32.57 0.45 -4.66
C ARG A 461 33.01 -0.96 -4.31
N ASN A 462 32.31 -1.98 -4.81
CA ASN A 462 32.64 -3.37 -4.55
C ASN A 462 33.99 -3.77 -5.19
N MET A 463 34.28 -3.31 -6.41
CA MET A 463 35.60 -3.52 -7.05
C MET A 463 36.72 -2.87 -6.23
N LYS A 464 36.57 -1.59 -5.84
CA LYS A 464 37.57 -0.90 -5.01
C LYS A 464 37.81 -1.64 -3.69
N ARG A 465 36.76 -2.12 -3.04
CA ARG A 465 36.84 -2.90 -1.80
C ARG A 465 37.58 -4.22 -2.00
N ARG A 466 37.25 -5.00 -3.03
CA ARG A 466 37.94 -6.27 -3.34
C ARG A 466 39.43 -6.04 -3.63
N SER A 467 39.77 -4.96 -4.32
CA SER A 467 41.18 -4.59 -4.55
C SER A 467 41.90 -4.30 -3.24
N ILE A 468 41.27 -3.56 -2.31
CA ILE A 468 41.84 -3.29 -0.98
C ILE A 468 41.97 -4.60 -0.18
N GLU A 469 40.92 -5.42 -0.11
CA GLU A 469 40.95 -6.71 0.59
C GLU A 469 42.07 -7.62 0.07
N LYS A 470 42.29 -7.64 -1.25
CA LYS A 470 43.40 -8.40 -1.86
C LYS A 470 44.76 -7.88 -1.41
N ILE A 471 45.00 -6.57 -1.52
CA ILE A 471 46.28 -5.94 -1.10
C ILE A 471 46.55 -6.17 0.38
N VAL A 472 45.53 -6.04 1.24
CA VAL A 472 45.67 -6.25 2.68
C VAL A 472 45.94 -7.73 3.00
N THR A 473 45.30 -8.66 2.30
CA THR A 473 45.53 -10.10 2.49
C THR A 473 46.95 -10.50 2.04
N GLU A 474 47.42 -9.98 0.91
CA GLU A 474 48.80 -10.19 0.44
C GLU A 474 49.82 -9.65 1.46
N LYS A 475 49.63 -8.42 1.97
CA LYS A 475 50.49 -7.86 3.03
C LYS A 475 50.46 -8.66 4.33
N LEU A 476 49.31 -9.18 4.74
CA LEU A 476 49.21 -10.05 5.91
C LEU A 476 50.00 -11.35 5.70
N SER A 477 49.91 -11.96 4.52
CA SER A 477 50.70 -13.16 4.21
C SER A 477 52.22 -12.90 4.20
N GLU A 478 52.66 -11.74 3.70
CA GLU A 478 54.07 -11.34 3.76
C GLU A 478 54.55 -11.09 5.20
N LEU A 479 53.70 -10.46 6.03
CA LEU A 479 53.98 -10.24 7.45
C LEU A 479 54.03 -11.55 8.24
N ASP A 480 53.16 -12.51 7.91
CA ASP A 480 53.18 -13.84 8.52
C ASP A 480 54.46 -14.60 8.20
N ILE A 481 54.92 -14.57 6.93
CA ILE A 481 56.19 -15.18 6.52
C ILE A 481 57.37 -14.51 7.24
N LYS A 482 57.43 -13.18 7.27
CA LYS A 482 58.49 -12.46 7.99
C LYS A 482 58.49 -12.75 9.49
N TRP A 483 57.31 -12.89 10.10
CA TRP A 483 57.20 -13.23 11.51
C TRP A 483 57.67 -14.67 11.78
N SER A 484 57.33 -15.63 10.90
CA SER A 484 57.84 -17.00 11.01
C SER A 484 59.36 -17.07 10.83
N ASP A 485 59.92 -16.33 9.88
CA ASP A 485 61.36 -16.27 9.64
C ASP A 485 62.09 -15.67 10.86
N PHE A 486 61.54 -14.59 11.43
CA PHE A 486 62.09 -13.94 12.63
C PHE A 486 62.00 -14.82 13.88
N SER A 487 60.93 -15.62 14.02
CA SER A 487 60.76 -16.56 15.15
C SER A 487 61.70 -17.78 15.08
N SER A 488 62.37 -17.99 13.95
CA SER A 488 63.29 -19.11 13.70
C SER A 488 64.77 -18.75 13.83
N GLN A 489 65.09 -17.46 14.03
CA GLN A 489 66.45 -16.98 14.31
C GLN A 489 66.66 -16.86 15.82
N GLU A 490 67.72 -17.47 16.36
CA GLU A 490 68.08 -17.38 17.77
C GLU A 490 68.45 -15.93 18.18
N ASP A 491 68.06 -15.62 19.41
CA ASP A 491 67.93 -14.31 20.04
C ASP A 491 69.30 -13.67 20.37
N ASP A 492 69.77 -12.75 19.53
CA ASP A 492 70.95 -11.92 19.80
C ASP A 492 70.55 -10.43 19.96
N GLY A 493 70.01 -10.07 21.12
CA GLY A 493 70.10 -8.72 21.69
C GLY A 493 68.89 -7.77 21.58
N LEU A 494 69.00 -6.64 22.30
CA LEU A 494 67.98 -5.58 22.52
C LEU A 494 67.29 -5.01 21.25
N GLU A 495 67.87 -5.19 20.06
CA GLU A 495 67.27 -4.79 18.78
C GLU A 495 66.15 -5.76 18.31
N GLY A 496 66.16 -7.02 18.75
CA GLY A 496 65.15 -8.03 18.38
C GLY A 496 63.75 -7.71 18.91
N GLY A 497 63.66 -7.18 20.14
CA GLY A 497 62.40 -6.83 20.79
C GLY A 497 61.67 -5.63 20.18
N GLN A 498 62.41 -4.64 19.64
CA GLN A 498 61.80 -3.48 18.96
C GLN A 498 61.23 -3.88 17.59
N ASN A 499 61.92 -4.73 16.83
CA ASN A 499 61.41 -5.22 15.55
C ASN A 499 60.16 -6.10 15.71
N GLN A 500 60.10 -6.92 16.76
CA GLN A 500 58.96 -7.78 17.05
C GLN A 500 57.70 -6.98 17.42
N THR A 501 57.85 -5.87 18.17
CA THR A 501 56.74 -4.96 18.51
C THR A 501 56.22 -4.20 17.27
N HIS A 502 57.11 -3.77 16.38
CA HIS A 502 56.73 -3.13 15.12
C HIS A 502 55.97 -4.08 14.17
N LEU A 503 56.43 -5.33 14.01
CA LEU A 503 55.74 -6.33 13.19
C LEU A 503 54.35 -6.66 13.73
N THR A 504 54.21 -6.80 15.05
CA THR A 504 52.92 -7.08 15.70
C THR A 504 51.94 -5.92 15.53
N SER A 505 52.40 -4.67 15.67
CA SER A 505 51.59 -3.47 15.44
C SER A 505 51.11 -3.35 13.98
N ALA A 506 52.00 -3.64 13.02
CA ALA A 506 51.66 -3.65 11.59
C ALA A 506 50.62 -4.73 11.25
N LYS A 507 50.76 -5.93 11.83
CA LYS A 507 49.80 -7.03 11.67
C LYS A 507 48.42 -6.67 12.22
N ASN A 508 48.35 -6.17 13.46
CA ASN A 508 47.10 -5.71 14.07
C ASN A 508 46.43 -4.59 13.25
N SER A 509 47.21 -3.66 12.72
CA SER A 509 46.70 -2.58 11.86
C SER A 509 46.12 -3.11 10.54
N ALA A 510 46.80 -4.08 9.91
CA ALA A 510 46.33 -4.73 8.69
C ALA A 510 45.07 -5.60 8.93
N GLU A 511 45.00 -6.31 10.05
CA GLU A 511 43.80 -7.07 10.46
C GLU A 511 42.61 -6.14 10.76
N ASN A 512 42.84 -5.00 11.39
CA ASN A 512 41.83 -3.98 11.62
C ASN A 512 41.35 -3.35 10.31
N LEU A 513 42.24 -3.06 9.37
CA LEU A 513 41.89 -2.58 8.03
C LEU A 513 41.09 -3.63 7.23
N LEU A 514 41.46 -4.91 7.33
CA LEU A 514 40.71 -6.00 6.70
C LEU A 514 39.30 -6.10 7.30
N THR A 515 39.19 -6.00 8.62
CA THR A 515 37.91 -6.01 9.34
C THR A 515 37.04 -4.80 8.98
N ALA A 516 37.62 -3.60 8.93
CA ALA A 516 36.95 -2.36 8.54
C ALA A 516 36.51 -2.36 7.06
N SER A 517 37.35 -2.92 6.17
CA SER A 517 36.97 -3.12 4.76
C SER A 517 35.80 -4.11 4.65
N LYS A 518 35.74 -5.11 5.55
CA LYS A 518 34.66 -6.08 5.62
C LYS A 518 33.35 -5.50 6.19
N SER A 519 33.43 -4.61 7.19
CA SER A 519 32.28 -4.00 7.90
C SER A 519 31.75 -2.71 7.25
N ASN A 520 32.54 -2.05 6.40
CA ASN A 520 32.24 -0.80 5.68
C ASN A 520 32.21 0.46 6.59
N GLU A 521 32.89 0.44 7.75
CA GLU A 521 32.83 1.57 8.70
C GLU A 521 33.71 2.78 8.35
N ASN A 522 34.60 2.73 7.35
CA ASN A 522 35.53 3.85 7.10
C ASN A 522 35.87 4.17 5.63
N LEU A 523 35.01 3.85 4.65
CA LEU A 523 35.22 4.26 3.24
C LEU A 523 34.49 5.55 2.84
N ASN A 524 33.93 6.29 3.80
CA ASN A 524 33.20 7.54 3.58
C ASN A 524 34.01 8.79 4.01
N ALA A 525 35.31 8.83 3.71
CA ALA A 525 36.07 10.08 3.77
C ALA A 525 36.32 10.61 2.36
N ASN A 526 35.73 11.77 2.08
CA ASN A 526 36.03 12.74 1.04
C ASN A 526 35.54 12.47 -0.40
N ASP A 527 34.37 13.04 -0.70
CA ASP A 527 34.05 13.63 -2.02
C ASP A 527 34.84 14.95 -2.14
N SER A 528 36.13 14.85 -2.50
CA SER A 528 36.92 15.94 -3.08
C SER A 528 38.13 15.30 -3.75
N ASN A 529 38.44 15.69 -4.99
CA ASN A 529 39.61 15.22 -5.74
C ASN A 529 40.88 15.18 -4.87
N SER A 530 41.29 13.99 -4.45
CA SER A 530 42.67 13.67 -4.12
C SER A 530 42.87 12.16 -4.20
N ASP A 531 43.86 11.75 -4.99
CA ASP A 531 44.38 10.39 -5.00
C ASP A 531 44.89 10.06 -3.60
N ILE A 532 44.20 9.18 -2.87
CA ILE A 532 44.78 8.53 -1.70
C ILE A 532 45.63 7.39 -2.24
N GLY A 533 46.88 7.73 -2.54
CA GLY A 533 47.96 6.81 -2.84
C GLY A 533 48.29 5.94 -1.64
N VAL A 534 48.60 4.69 -1.92
CA VAL A 534 49.24 3.75 -1.01
C VAL A 534 50.68 4.23 -0.81
N THR A 535 50.92 5.19 0.09
CA THR A 535 52.29 5.64 0.41
C THR A 535 52.63 5.64 1.91
N ASP A 536 51.67 5.47 2.82
CA ASP A 536 51.97 5.50 4.26
C ASP A 536 52.15 4.12 4.89
N ILE A 537 52.97 3.28 4.25
CA ILE A 537 53.68 2.20 4.96
C ILE A 537 55.17 2.34 4.63
N GLY A 538 55.75 3.46 5.07
CA GLY A 538 57.18 3.72 5.02
C GLY A 538 57.83 3.28 6.34
N ILE A 539 58.68 2.26 6.27
CA ILE A 539 59.74 2.05 7.27
C ILE A 539 60.83 3.06 6.89
N GLU A 540 60.88 4.21 7.57
CA GLU A 540 62.02 5.12 7.44
C GLU A 540 63.15 4.69 8.38
N LYS A 541 64.32 4.44 7.77
CA LYS A 541 65.61 4.27 8.45
C LYS A 541 66.02 5.62 9.05
N GLY A 542 66.40 5.63 10.31
CA GLY A 542 66.82 6.85 11.00
C GLY A 542 68.14 7.43 10.49
N THR A 543 68.26 8.76 10.58
CA THR A 543 69.52 9.51 10.82
C THR A 543 69.20 10.88 11.43
N ASP A 544 69.98 11.20 12.46
CA ASP A 544 70.23 12.42 13.26
C ASP A 544 69.73 13.84 12.89
N SER A 545 69.52 14.58 13.99
CA SER A 545 69.90 15.98 14.30
C SER A 545 68.88 17.15 14.24
N SER A 546 68.68 17.73 15.43
CA SER A 546 68.62 19.16 15.83
C SER A 546 67.56 20.13 15.28
N GLU A 547 66.82 20.70 16.25
CA GLU A 547 66.38 22.09 16.44
C GLU A 547 65.58 22.86 15.36
N GLY A 548 64.44 23.45 15.78
CA GLY A 548 63.92 24.68 15.16
C GLY A 548 62.40 24.93 15.22
N GLY A 549 61.94 25.59 16.29
CA GLY A 549 61.00 26.74 16.28
C GLY A 549 59.61 26.70 15.60
N VAL A 550 58.57 26.62 16.44
CA VAL A 550 57.37 27.51 16.59
C VAL A 550 56.80 28.24 15.34
N VAL A 551 55.49 28.07 15.06
CA VAL A 551 54.42 29.13 15.11
C VAL A 551 53.03 28.46 15.20
N ILE A 552 52.26 28.79 16.25
CA ILE A 552 50.82 28.55 16.35
C ILE A 552 50.13 29.92 16.29
N GLU A 553 49.28 30.15 15.29
CA GLU A 553 48.31 31.26 15.33
C GLU A 553 46.89 30.75 15.06
N ASN A 554 46.01 31.11 15.99
CA ASN A 554 44.58 30.80 16.04
C ASN A 554 43.78 31.59 15.01
N SER A 555 42.79 30.95 14.36
CA SER A 555 41.59 31.67 13.93
C SER A 555 40.30 30.85 14.10
N LYS A 556 39.61 31.20 15.20
CA LYS A 556 38.16 31.39 15.37
C LYS A 556 37.18 30.31 14.87
N ASN A 557 36.70 29.57 15.87
CA ASN A 557 35.33 29.08 16.08
C ASN A 557 34.23 29.69 15.19
N PHE A 558 33.50 28.82 14.49
CA PHE A 558 32.06 28.93 14.32
C PHE A 558 31.39 27.66 14.84
N SER A 559 30.58 27.83 15.87
CA SER A 559 29.74 26.82 16.49
C SER A 559 28.57 26.47 15.56
N GLN A 560 28.44 25.19 15.19
CA GLN A 560 27.15 24.61 14.84
C GLN A 560 26.96 23.30 15.61
N THR A 561 25.83 23.29 16.30
CA THR A 561 25.29 22.29 17.19
C THR A 561 25.06 20.96 16.48
N ASN A 562 25.64 19.89 17.06
CA ASN A 562 25.27 18.51 16.78
C ASN A 562 23.84 18.25 17.26
N VAL A 563 22.93 17.95 16.33
CA VAL A 563 21.68 17.26 16.63
C VAL A 563 21.72 15.90 15.94
N THR A 564 21.98 14.88 16.74
CA THR A 564 21.80 13.47 16.43
C THR A 564 20.32 13.18 16.24
N ASN A 565 19.89 12.84 15.01
CA ASN A 565 18.54 12.31 14.76
C ASN A 565 18.60 10.79 14.62
N GLN A 566 18.32 10.11 15.73
CA GLN A 566 17.83 8.74 15.77
C GLN A 566 16.43 8.71 15.13
N ALA A 567 16.27 7.89 14.10
CA ALA A 567 14.97 7.52 13.57
C ALA A 567 14.57 6.19 14.20
N ASP A 568 13.60 6.22 15.12
CA ASP A 568 12.95 5.02 15.62
C ASP A 568 11.43 5.17 15.72
N ASN A 569 10.78 4.06 15.39
CA ASN A 569 9.40 3.61 15.61
C ASN A 569 8.42 4.51 16.42
N PRO A 570 7.13 4.48 16.05
CA PRO A 570 6.06 4.52 17.04
C PRO A 570 5.37 3.15 17.11
N THR A 571 5.70 2.40 18.18
CA THR A 571 4.80 1.40 18.76
C THR A 571 4.33 2.00 20.08
N ALA A 572 3.11 2.52 20.12
CA ALA A 572 2.50 2.95 21.37
C ALA A 572 1.81 1.74 22.02
N ALA A 573 2.45 1.19 23.05
CA ALA A 573 1.84 0.29 24.01
C ALA A 573 1.69 1.08 25.31
N PHE A 574 0.43 1.28 25.73
CA PHE A 574 0.08 1.76 27.06
C PHE A 574 0.46 0.68 28.08
N ILE A 575 1.27 1.04 29.07
CA ILE A 575 1.44 0.29 30.31
C ILE A 575 0.77 1.09 31.42
N THR A 576 -0.15 0.40 32.07
CA THR A 576 -0.80 0.70 33.35
C THR A 576 0.21 0.73 34.50
N SER A 577 0.04 1.64 35.45
CA SER A 577 0.51 1.45 36.82
C SER A 577 -0.46 2.11 37.80
N ASP A 578 -1.09 1.27 38.63
CA ASP A 578 -1.78 1.64 39.86
C ASP A 578 -0.79 2.12 40.93
N ASN A 579 -1.18 3.17 41.68
CA ASN A 579 -1.36 3.15 43.14
C ASN A 579 -1.36 4.58 43.75
N GLY A 580 -2.37 4.87 44.60
CA GLY A 580 -2.22 5.76 45.76
C GLY A 580 -3.11 7.01 45.85
N ASN A 581 -4.27 6.88 46.50
CA ASN A 581 -5.24 7.90 46.99
C ASN A 581 -4.62 9.00 47.93
N PRO A 582 -5.43 9.92 48.52
CA PRO A 582 -6.33 10.93 47.94
C PRO A 582 -6.08 12.34 48.56
N VAL A 583 -6.42 13.44 47.88
CA VAL A 583 -6.60 14.73 48.58
C VAL A 583 -7.80 15.49 48.02
N ASP A 584 -8.67 15.78 48.97
CA ASP A 584 -9.89 16.59 48.96
C ASP A 584 -9.66 18.00 48.38
N ASN A 585 -10.60 18.47 47.55
CA ASN A 585 -10.89 19.90 47.40
C ASN A 585 -12.28 20.09 46.81
N THR A 586 -13.23 20.18 47.73
CA THR A 586 -14.53 20.86 47.61
C THR A 586 -14.49 22.15 46.78
N LEU A 587 -15.39 22.24 45.79
CA LEU A 587 -15.93 23.51 45.31
C LEU A 587 -17.46 23.38 45.23
N LYS A 588 -18.10 23.93 46.26
CA LYS A 588 -19.54 24.22 46.34
C LYS A 588 -19.83 25.41 45.44
N ILE A 589 -20.84 25.31 44.58
CA ILE A 589 -21.57 26.49 44.08
C ILE A 589 -23.06 26.23 44.31
N ASN A 590 -23.65 27.17 45.06
CA ASN A 590 -25.01 27.15 45.57
C ASN A 590 -26.03 27.38 44.48
N ILE A 591 -27.13 26.64 44.61
CA ILE A 591 -28.45 26.89 44.06
C ILE A 591 -29.04 28.13 44.76
N ILE A 592 -29.61 29.05 43.99
CA ILE A 592 -30.64 29.99 44.47
C ILE A 592 -31.86 29.78 43.57
N ASN A 593 -32.91 29.23 44.16
CA ASN A 593 -34.28 29.35 43.69
C ASN A 593 -34.79 30.73 44.09
N ASP A 594 -35.64 31.34 43.26
CA ASP A 594 -36.80 32.02 43.80
C ASP A 594 -37.99 31.92 42.83
N GLU A 595 -39.15 31.85 43.45
CA GLU A 595 -40.43 31.37 42.95
C GLU A 595 -41.18 32.45 42.14
N THR A 596 -42.15 32.05 41.30
CA THR A 596 -43.59 32.26 41.58
C THR A 596 -44.52 31.94 40.40
N ILE A 597 -45.40 30.96 40.65
CA ILE A 597 -46.88 30.99 40.47
C ILE A 597 -47.49 30.71 39.07
N GLU A 598 -48.03 29.49 38.99
CA GLU A 598 -49.12 28.91 38.17
C GLU A 598 -50.49 29.67 38.29
N PRO A 599 -51.63 29.35 37.59
CA PRO A 599 -52.06 28.03 37.09
C PRO A 599 -52.90 27.93 35.78
N VAL A 600 -52.91 26.70 35.23
CA VAL A 600 -54.05 25.86 34.77
C VAL A 600 -55.13 26.45 33.84
N SER A 601 -55.31 25.82 32.67
CA SER A 601 -56.63 25.30 32.24
C SER A 601 -56.51 24.08 31.30
N THR A 602 -57.25 23.04 31.66
CA THR A 602 -57.39 21.69 31.08
C THR A 602 -58.44 21.63 29.96
N PRO A 603 -58.62 20.48 29.26
CA PRO A 603 -59.13 20.36 27.91
C PRO A 603 -60.65 20.15 27.83
N ASN A 604 -61.23 20.36 26.65
CA ASN A 604 -62.57 19.87 26.32
C ASN A 604 -62.51 18.89 25.14
N ASP A 605 -62.91 17.66 25.43
CA ASP A 605 -63.44 16.68 24.49
C ASP A 605 -64.75 17.17 23.86
N ILE A 606 -64.92 17.06 22.54
CA ILE A 606 -66.21 16.77 21.88
C ILE A 606 -65.96 16.00 20.55
N HIS A 607 -66.10 14.68 20.63
CA HIS A 607 -66.99 13.80 19.84
C HIS A 607 -67.50 14.19 18.42
N ILE A 608 -67.42 13.18 17.52
CA ILE A 608 -68.44 12.67 16.54
C ILE A 608 -68.12 12.77 15.03
N ASP A 609 -68.01 11.55 14.45
CA ASP A 609 -68.37 11.01 13.13
C ASP A 609 -68.01 11.75 11.82
N SER A 610 -67.08 11.18 11.04
CA SER A 610 -67.36 10.35 9.83
C SER A 610 -66.08 9.87 9.16
#